data_AF-A0A969FI06-F1
#
_entry.id   AF-A0A969FI06-F1
#
_cell.length_a   1.000
_cell.length_b   1.000
_cell.length_c   1.000
_cell.angle_alpha   90.00
_cell.angle_beta   90.00
_cell.angle_gamma   90.00
#
_symmetry.space_group_name_H-M   'P 1'
#
loop_
_entity.id
_entity.type
_entity.pdbx_description
1 polymer ?
#
loop_
_entity_poly.entity_id
_entity_poly.type
_entity_poly.pdbx_seq_one_letter_code
_entity_poly.pdbx_strand_id
1 'polypeptide(L)'
;MTTVFPSQNEQYLLELTNRIRLDPEHELDRILTTRDREVSNALDYFETDLTVLRQQWKELEPAPPLAWSGELHNSAKTHNQRMIAADTQSHFLPNEPGLIDRMRDAGYDPSSVAENIFAYPDSIEAAHAGFAIDWGVGPNGIQEPAGHRISMTNALYREVGIDITEERNPNTAVGTFVVTQHFGIDRNAIWGMGDAYLVGVVYTDAIKDDDFYTPGEGLGGVTITVSDLVSDRVFSTETWDAGGYQIALPAGQYRVDFTTDLNDDGSLEVVSRSVTMGRDNLKLDWIADFEQFNATLANATTTVSANANAAPAIERSRFPLSSDTSYDDILLLELDIPSGIEPLDLDTLNPELYTNHSSDQRDVIFGLPSGDTISGAGGNDYISGNDGGDTLFGNRGDDALLGATVMMLSLVAVAMMRSMQGTMTTR
;
A
#
# COMPACT_ATOMS: atom_id res chain seq x y z
N MET A 1 4.41 14.21 27.11
CA MET A 1 5.41 13.18 26.79
C MET A 1 5.99 13.50 25.42
N THR A 2 7.23 13.12 25.15
CA THR A 2 7.79 13.14 23.79
C THR A 2 7.05 12.12 22.94
N THR A 3 6.59 12.50 21.75
CA THR A 3 6.00 11.56 20.79
C THR A 3 7.03 10.47 20.46
N VAL A 4 6.59 9.20 20.45
CA VAL A 4 7.44 8.05 20.14
C VAL A 4 6.99 7.46 18.82
N PHE A 5 7.91 7.36 17.89
CA PHE A 5 7.70 6.77 16.57
C PHE A 5 8.31 5.36 16.50
N PRO A 6 7.77 4.46 15.67
CA PRO A 6 8.29 3.12 15.52
C PRO A 6 9.72 3.12 14.96
N SER A 7 10.54 2.18 15.43
CA SER A 7 11.73 1.76 14.70
C SER A 7 11.35 1.11 13.37
N GLN A 8 12.31 0.92 12.47
CA GLN A 8 12.06 0.26 11.18
C GLN A 8 11.47 -1.15 11.34
N ASN A 9 11.90 -1.86 12.38
CA ASN A 9 11.43 -3.21 12.72
C ASN A 9 10.02 -3.21 13.32
N GLU A 10 9.69 -2.22 14.16
CA GLU A 10 8.33 -2.06 14.69
C GLU A 10 7.36 -1.60 13.61
N GLN A 11 7.81 -0.75 12.67
CA GLN A 11 7.04 -0.40 11.48
C GLN A 11 6.76 -1.65 10.65
N TYR A 12 7.77 -2.50 10.41
CA TYR A 12 7.57 -3.75 9.67
C TYR A 12 6.56 -4.68 10.34
N LEU A 13 6.64 -4.85 11.67
CA LEU A 13 5.66 -5.66 12.39
C LEU A 13 4.27 -5.01 12.38
N LEU A 14 4.16 -3.69 12.42
CA LEU A 14 2.89 -2.97 12.23
C LEU A 14 2.32 -3.23 10.83
N GLU A 15 3.14 -3.20 9.79
CA GLU A 15 2.71 -3.49 8.41
C GLU A 15 2.23 -4.93 8.26
N LEU A 16 2.95 -5.91 8.81
CA LEU A 16 2.51 -7.31 8.82
C LEU A 16 1.20 -7.50 9.60
N THR A 17 1.07 -6.82 10.74
CA THR A 17 -0.16 -6.81 11.56
C THR A 17 -1.33 -6.21 10.77
N ASN A 18 -1.11 -5.16 10.00
CA ASN A 18 -2.14 -4.56 9.16
C ASN A 18 -2.43 -5.39 7.90
N ARG A 19 -1.44 -6.12 7.37
CA ARG A 19 -1.61 -7.02 6.23
C ARG A 19 -2.61 -8.14 6.53
N ILE A 20 -2.45 -8.86 7.66
CA ILE A 20 -3.44 -9.89 8.05
C ILE A 20 -4.83 -9.29 8.29
N ARG A 21 -4.91 -8.05 8.78
CA ARG A 21 -6.20 -7.39 9.04
C ARG A 21 -6.90 -7.02 7.73
N LEU A 22 -6.18 -6.45 6.78
CA LEU A 22 -6.75 -5.99 5.51
C LEU A 22 -7.05 -7.15 4.56
N ASP A 23 -6.17 -8.14 4.52
CA ASP A 23 -6.25 -9.27 3.60
C ASP A 23 -5.78 -10.58 4.28
N PRO A 24 -6.63 -11.18 5.14
CA PRO A 24 -6.25 -12.38 5.85
C PRO A 24 -5.89 -13.56 4.94
N GLU A 25 -6.56 -13.70 3.79
CA GLU A 25 -6.40 -14.85 2.90
C GLU A 25 -4.99 -14.88 2.28
N HIS A 26 -4.56 -13.79 1.63
CA HIS A 26 -3.24 -13.72 1.02
C HIS A 26 -2.11 -13.71 2.07
N GLU A 27 -2.38 -13.20 3.27
CA GLU A 27 -1.38 -13.22 4.34
C GLU A 27 -1.04 -14.64 4.82
N LEU A 28 -2.00 -15.57 4.84
CA LEU A 28 -1.69 -16.95 5.17
C LEU A 28 -0.74 -17.57 4.15
N ASP A 29 -0.98 -17.34 2.86
CA ASP A 29 -0.13 -17.90 1.81
C ASP A 29 1.27 -17.31 1.86
N ARG A 30 1.42 -16.03 2.20
CA ARG A 30 2.72 -15.41 2.48
C ARG A 30 3.45 -16.08 3.64
N ILE A 31 2.78 -16.25 4.78
CA ILE A 31 3.36 -16.91 5.96
C ILE A 31 3.78 -18.34 5.64
N LEU A 32 2.97 -19.11 4.92
CA LEU A 32 3.27 -20.50 4.59
C LEU A 32 4.35 -20.66 3.50
N THR A 33 4.67 -19.62 2.75
CA THR A 33 5.71 -19.61 1.72
C THR A 33 6.98 -18.88 2.13
N THR A 34 7.02 -18.35 3.35
CA THR A 34 8.20 -17.65 3.88
C THR A 34 9.45 -18.54 3.90
N ARG A 35 10.61 -17.92 3.74
CA ARG A 35 11.92 -18.60 3.85
C ARG A 35 12.48 -18.55 5.27
N ASP A 36 11.74 -17.98 6.21
CA ASP A 36 12.11 -17.97 7.61
C ASP A 36 12.12 -19.40 8.18
N ARG A 37 13.29 -19.81 8.66
CA ARG A 37 13.50 -21.17 9.15
C ARG A 37 12.77 -21.41 10.47
N GLU A 38 12.64 -20.41 11.33
CA GLU A 38 11.94 -20.56 12.60
C GLU A 38 10.47 -20.87 12.36
N VAL A 39 9.83 -20.19 11.41
CA VAL A 39 8.43 -20.48 11.02
C VAL A 39 8.27 -21.93 10.56
N SER A 40 9.12 -22.38 9.63
CA SER A 40 9.06 -23.78 9.17
C SER A 40 9.31 -24.80 10.29
N ASN A 41 10.29 -24.53 11.16
CA ASN A 41 10.62 -25.40 12.29
C ASN A 41 9.48 -25.43 13.32
N ALA A 42 8.80 -24.31 13.57
CA ALA A 42 7.69 -24.22 14.51
C ALA A 42 6.48 -25.00 14.00
N LEU A 43 6.12 -24.83 12.71
CA LEU A 43 5.05 -25.60 12.06
C LEU A 43 5.28 -27.11 12.20
N ASP A 44 6.50 -27.57 11.92
CA ASP A 44 6.90 -28.97 12.05
C ASP A 44 6.92 -29.44 13.51
N TYR A 45 7.49 -28.65 14.43
CA TYR A 45 7.63 -29.01 15.84
C TYR A 45 6.28 -29.16 16.56
N PHE A 46 5.34 -28.26 16.27
CA PHE A 46 3.99 -28.32 16.84
C PHE A 46 3.06 -29.25 16.06
N GLU A 47 3.51 -29.85 14.96
CA GLU A 47 2.69 -30.69 14.08
C GLU A 47 1.42 -29.94 13.63
N THR A 48 1.59 -28.70 13.16
CA THR A 48 0.48 -27.81 12.80
C THR A 48 -0.32 -28.38 11.62
N ASP A 49 -1.61 -28.65 11.84
CA ASP A 49 -2.49 -29.15 10.77
C ASP A 49 -2.90 -28.01 9.84
N LEU A 50 -2.26 -27.96 8.67
CA LEU A 50 -2.52 -26.94 7.65
C LEU A 50 -3.95 -26.98 7.09
N THR A 51 -4.65 -28.13 7.17
CA THR A 51 -6.04 -28.23 6.73
C THR A 51 -6.95 -27.51 7.72
N VAL A 52 -6.74 -27.73 9.02
CA VAL A 52 -7.48 -27.03 10.08
C VAL A 52 -7.14 -25.55 10.06
N LEU A 53 -5.86 -25.19 9.92
CA LEU A 53 -5.42 -23.79 9.84
C LEU A 53 -6.10 -23.04 8.70
N ARG A 54 -6.09 -23.60 7.48
CA ARG A 54 -6.76 -23.00 6.31
C ARG A 54 -8.27 -22.90 6.50
N GLN A 55 -8.89 -23.82 7.24
CA GLN A 55 -10.31 -23.73 7.56
C GLN A 55 -10.61 -22.60 8.56
N GLN A 56 -9.80 -22.46 9.62
CA GLN A 56 -9.90 -21.34 10.56
C GLN A 56 -9.68 -19.99 9.87
N TRP A 57 -8.78 -19.94 8.88
CA TRP A 57 -8.47 -18.69 8.16
C TRP A 57 -9.62 -18.20 7.27
N LYS A 58 -10.38 -19.12 6.67
CA LYS A 58 -11.57 -18.79 5.88
C LYS A 58 -12.70 -18.15 6.69
N GLU A 59 -12.62 -18.24 8.02
CA GLU A 59 -13.56 -17.63 8.96
C GLU A 59 -13.14 -16.23 9.40
N LEU A 60 -11.94 -15.76 9.00
CA LEU A 60 -11.49 -14.40 9.28
C LEU A 60 -12.18 -13.41 8.36
N GLU A 61 -12.64 -12.30 8.94
CA GLU A 61 -13.17 -11.16 8.21
C GLU A 61 -12.10 -10.05 8.16
N PRO A 62 -11.97 -9.32 7.04
CA PRO A 62 -11.13 -8.14 6.99
C PRO A 62 -11.51 -7.10 8.06
N ALA A 63 -10.50 -6.47 8.64
CA ALA A 63 -10.60 -5.44 9.66
C ALA A 63 -9.83 -4.18 9.25
N PRO A 64 -10.27 -2.99 9.69
CA PRO A 64 -9.53 -1.75 9.44
C PRO A 64 -8.09 -1.80 9.97
N PRO A 65 -7.15 -1.08 9.35
CA PRO A 65 -5.77 -1.01 9.81
C PRO A 65 -5.68 -0.33 11.17
N LEU A 66 -4.66 -0.69 11.94
CA LEU A 66 -4.33 -0.10 13.23
C LEU A 66 -3.41 1.10 13.01
N ALA A 67 -3.67 2.18 13.75
CA ALA A 67 -2.75 3.30 13.89
C ALA A 67 -1.72 3.04 14.99
N TRP A 68 -0.55 3.66 14.88
CA TRP A 68 0.48 3.58 15.92
C TRP A 68 0.08 4.41 17.13
N SER A 69 0.26 3.84 18.33
CA SER A 69 0.11 4.56 19.60
C SER A 69 1.41 4.50 20.41
N GLY A 70 2.04 5.66 20.58
CA GLY A 70 3.24 5.80 21.41
C GLY A 70 3.01 5.47 22.89
N GLU A 71 1.79 5.67 23.39
CA GLU A 71 1.40 5.34 24.76
C GLU A 71 1.32 3.81 24.95
N LEU A 72 0.66 3.11 24.02
CA LEU A 72 0.63 1.66 24.01
C LEU A 72 2.03 1.06 23.80
N HIS A 73 2.87 1.67 22.95
CA HIS A 73 4.27 1.25 22.79
C HIS A 73 5.04 1.38 24.11
N ASN A 74 4.88 2.49 24.85
CA ASN A 74 5.57 2.67 26.13
C ASN A 74 5.12 1.62 27.17
N SER A 75 3.83 1.26 27.15
CA SER A 75 3.29 0.15 27.95
C SER A 75 3.92 -1.20 27.56
N ALA A 76 3.95 -1.52 26.26
CA ALA A 76 4.56 -2.74 25.71
C ALA A 76 6.06 -2.85 26.07
N LYS A 77 6.81 -1.76 25.90
CA LYS A 77 8.22 -1.66 26.25
C LYS A 77 8.50 -1.92 27.72
N THR A 78 7.69 -1.32 28.58
CA THR A 78 7.79 -1.53 30.03
C THR A 78 7.53 -2.99 30.39
N HIS A 79 6.58 -3.64 29.71
CA HIS A 79 6.28 -5.06 29.92
C HIS A 79 7.42 -5.97 29.42
N ASN A 80 7.98 -5.72 28.25
CA ASN A 80 9.15 -6.44 27.72
C ASN A 80 10.34 -6.38 28.68
N GLN A 81 10.67 -5.19 29.20
CA GLN A 81 11.74 -5.02 30.18
C GLN A 81 11.50 -5.82 31.47
N ARG A 82 10.24 -5.96 31.89
CA ARG A 82 9.89 -6.77 33.06
C ARG A 82 9.97 -8.27 32.77
N MET A 83 9.53 -8.73 31.60
CA MET A 83 9.69 -10.12 31.17
C MET A 83 11.17 -10.53 31.14
N ILE A 84 12.01 -9.66 30.56
CA ILE A 84 13.48 -9.78 30.59
C ILE A 84 14.00 -9.88 32.02
N ALA A 85 13.66 -8.91 32.88
CA ALA A 85 14.16 -8.91 34.26
C ALA A 85 13.69 -10.11 35.09
N ALA A 86 12.54 -10.69 34.76
CA ALA A 86 11.96 -11.85 35.42
C ALA A 86 12.39 -13.20 34.79
N ASP A 87 13.15 -13.17 33.69
CA ASP A 87 13.61 -14.34 32.95
C ASP A 87 12.46 -15.25 32.49
N THR A 88 11.35 -14.65 32.00
CA THR A 88 10.14 -15.42 31.68
C THR A 88 9.21 -14.71 30.71
N GLN A 89 8.40 -15.49 29.97
CA GLN A 89 7.26 -14.99 29.20
C GLN A 89 5.99 -15.13 30.05
N SER A 90 5.33 -14.02 30.38
CA SER A 90 4.07 -14.03 31.14
C SER A 90 3.33 -12.71 31.01
N HIS A 91 2.02 -12.79 30.75
CA HIS A 91 1.10 -11.63 30.82
C HIS A 91 0.98 -11.04 32.24
N PHE A 92 1.34 -11.83 33.25
CA PHE A 92 1.21 -11.51 34.66
C PHE A 92 2.54 -11.72 35.37
N LEU A 93 3.31 -10.65 35.52
CA LEU A 93 4.54 -10.68 36.31
C LEU A 93 4.28 -10.26 37.77
N PRO A 94 5.02 -10.81 38.74
CA PRO A 94 4.89 -10.41 40.13
C PRO A 94 5.08 -8.89 40.32
N ASN A 95 4.14 -8.25 41.03
CA ASN A 95 4.15 -6.80 41.31
C ASN A 95 4.08 -5.91 40.04
N GLU A 96 3.53 -6.44 38.95
CA GLU A 96 3.16 -5.66 37.79
C GLU A 96 1.68 -5.28 37.83
N PRO A 97 1.30 -4.04 37.50
CA PRO A 97 -0.10 -3.68 37.28
C PRO A 97 -0.75 -4.59 36.22
N GLY A 98 -2.07 -4.78 36.30
CA GLY A 98 -2.82 -5.45 35.25
C GLY A 98 -2.79 -4.65 33.94
N LEU A 99 -3.07 -5.30 32.81
CA LEU A 99 -2.95 -4.73 31.46
C LEU A 99 -3.56 -3.32 31.32
N ILE A 100 -4.80 -3.14 31.76
CA ILE A 100 -5.50 -1.85 31.68
C ILE A 100 -4.76 -0.76 32.46
N ASP A 101 -4.24 -1.09 33.65
CA ASP A 101 -3.54 -0.12 34.48
C ASP A 101 -2.15 0.18 33.91
N ARG A 102 -1.46 -0.80 33.30
CA ARG A 102 -0.20 -0.56 32.55
C ARG A 102 -0.40 0.47 31.44
N MET A 103 -1.47 0.31 30.66
CA MET A 103 -1.77 1.22 29.55
C MET A 103 -2.16 2.63 30.05
N ARG A 104 -2.94 2.71 31.14
CA ARG A 104 -3.26 4.00 31.80
C ARG A 104 -2.03 4.70 32.35
N ASP A 105 -1.14 3.95 33.00
CA ASP A 105 0.12 4.47 33.53
C ASP A 105 1.03 4.98 32.40
N ALA A 106 0.91 4.41 31.20
CA ALA A 106 1.60 4.86 29.99
C ALA A 106 0.92 6.05 29.27
N GLY A 107 -0.24 6.50 29.75
CA GLY A 107 -0.97 7.67 29.23
C GLY A 107 -2.23 7.35 28.41
N TYR A 108 -2.43 6.09 28.04
CA TYR A 108 -3.56 5.68 27.21
C TYR A 108 -4.88 5.67 28.00
N ASP A 109 -5.99 6.11 27.41
CA ASP A 109 -7.33 6.06 28.02
C ASP A 109 -8.18 4.93 27.41
N PRO A 110 -8.00 3.67 27.89
CA PRO A 110 -8.59 2.50 27.25
C PRO A 110 -10.09 2.35 27.49
N SER A 111 -10.79 1.92 26.44
CA SER A 111 -12.13 1.31 26.52
C SER A 111 -12.09 -0.21 26.45
N SER A 112 -11.35 -0.74 25.49
CA SER A 112 -11.11 -2.18 25.30
C SER A 112 -9.67 -2.36 24.86
N VAL A 113 -9.02 -3.42 25.36
CA VAL A 113 -7.60 -3.67 25.16
C VAL A 113 -7.30 -5.16 25.03
N ALA A 114 -6.22 -5.49 24.32
CA ALA A 114 -5.64 -6.83 24.29
C ALA A 114 -4.12 -6.76 24.30
N GLU A 115 -3.49 -7.89 24.59
CA GLU A 115 -2.04 -8.05 24.64
C GLU A 115 -1.65 -9.36 23.97
N ASN A 116 -0.71 -9.28 23.02
CA ASN A 116 0.05 -10.42 22.53
C ASN A 116 1.49 -10.31 23.06
N ILE A 117 2.07 -11.42 23.50
CA ILE A 117 3.48 -11.49 23.90
C ILE A 117 4.15 -12.72 23.29
N PHE A 118 5.37 -12.56 22.77
CA PHE A 118 6.20 -13.68 22.34
C PHE A 118 7.66 -13.34 22.58
N ALA A 119 8.28 -14.09 23.48
CA ALA A 119 9.58 -13.76 24.05
C ALA A 119 10.73 -14.62 23.50
N TYR A 120 10.47 -15.48 22.50
CA TYR A 120 11.45 -16.35 21.88
C TYR A 120 11.57 -16.30 20.35
N PRO A 121 10.98 -15.32 19.61
CA PRO A 121 11.27 -15.24 18.19
C PRO A 121 12.74 -14.83 17.95
N ASP A 122 13.37 -15.46 16.97
CA ASP A 122 14.67 -15.10 16.41
C ASP A 122 14.54 -14.11 15.24
N SER A 123 13.32 -13.90 14.73
CA SER A 123 13.03 -12.90 13.70
C SER A 123 11.65 -12.25 13.87
N ILE A 124 11.45 -11.09 13.24
CA ILE A 124 10.15 -10.38 13.26
C ILE A 124 9.11 -11.13 12.45
N GLU A 125 9.54 -11.76 11.36
CA GLU A 125 8.71 -12.62 10.52
C GLU A 125 8.16 -13.81 11.33
N ALA A 126 9.01 -14.44 12.15
CA ALA A 126 8.58 -15.50 13.05
C ALA A 126 7.71 -14.98 14.20
N ALA A 127 7.98 -13.78 14.72
CA ALA A 127 7.11 -13.16 15.71
C ALA A 127 5.69 -12.96 15.18
N HIS A 128 5.56 -12.38 13.99
CA HIS A 128 4.28 -12.16 13.32
C HIS A 128 3.58 -13.48 13.01
N ALA A 129 4.27 -14.44 12.38
CA ALA A 129 3.70 -15.73 12.05
C ALA A 129 3.26 -16.49 13.32
N GLY A 130 3.99 -16.35 14.43
CA GLY A 130 3.64 -16.93 15.72
C GLY A 130 2.36 -16.36 16.29
N PHE A 131 2.16 -15.04 16.21
CA PHE A 131 0.89 -14.42 16.59
C PHE A 131 -0.25 -14.76 15.63
N ALA A 132 0.02 -14.82 14.33
CA ALA A 132 -0.98 -15.08 13.31
C ALA A 132 -1.48 -16.52 13.36
N ILE A 133 -0.58 -17.50 13.28
CA ILE A 133 -0.95 -18.92 13.29
C ILE A 133 -1.36 -19.35 14.69
N ASP A 134 -0.74 -18.75 15.71
CA ASP A 134 -0.87 -19.15 17.10
C ASP A 134 -0.50 -20.62 17.31
N TRP A 135 0.62 -21.02 16.71
CA TRP A 135 1.14 -22.37 16.87
C TRP A 135 1.47 -22.61 18.35
N GLY A 136 1.26 -23.84 18.80
CA GLY A 136 1.51 -24.16 20.20
C GLY A 136 0.91 -25.46 20.65
N VAL A 137 0.99 -25.68 21.97
CA VAL A 137 0.41 -26.87 22.60
C VAL A 137 -1.12 -26.75 22.59
N GLY A 138 -1.75 -27.50 21.68
CA GLY A 138 -3.19 -27.55 21.51
C GLY A 138 -3.56 -28.64 20.50
N PRO A 139 -4.86 -28.86 20.23
CA PRO A 139 -5.25 -29.77 19.16
C PRO A 139 -4.73 -29.25 17.82
N ASN A 140 -4.17 -30.16 17.02
CA ASN A 140 -3.72 -29.87 15.65
C ASN A 140 -2.54 -28.85 15.58
N GLY A 141 -1.77 -28.70 16.65
CA GLY A 141 -0.60 -27.81 16.69
C GLY A 141 -0.90 -26.31 16.77
N ILE A 142 -2.15 -25.95 17.07
CA ILE A 142 -2.63 -24.57 17.17
C ILE A 142 -3.22 -24.37 18.58
N GLN A 143 -2.97 -23.23 19.21
CA GLN A 143 -3.56 -22.90 20.51
C GLN A 143 -5.09 -22.79 20.40
N GLU A 144 -5.81 -23.29 21.41
CA GLU A 144 -7.27 -23.24 21.45
C GLU A 144 -7.77 -22.51 22.72
N PRO A 145 -8.37 -21.31 22.58
CA PRO A 145 -8.51 -20.54 21.34
C PRO A 145 -7.17 -19.97 20.84
N ALA A 146 -7.11 -19.60 19.55
CA ALA A 146 -5.98 -18.87 18.97
C ALA A 146 -6.01 -17.39 19.42
N GLY A 147 -5.77 -17.16 20.71
CA GLY A 147 -5.91 -15.87 21.38
C GLY A 147 -5.06 -14.75 20.76
N HIS A 148 -3.87 -15.06 20.25
CA HIS A 148 -3.01 -14.06 19.62
C HIS A 148 -3.61 -13.57 18.31
N ARG A 149 -4.05 -14.50 17.46
CA ARG A 149 -4.73 -14.19 16.20
C ARG A 149 -6.02 -13.43 16.44
N ILE A 150 -6.84 -13.89 17.39
CA ILE A 150 -8.11 -13.23 17.75
C ILE A 150 -7.88 -11.78 18.16
N SER A 151 -6.84 -11.51 18.94
CA SER A 151 -6.50 -10.13 19.36
C SER A 151 -6.05 -9.28 18.17
N MET A 152 -5.20 -9.83 17.32
CA MET A 152 -4.63 -9.15 16.16
C MET A 152 -5.68 -8.79 15.09
N THR A 153 -6.65 -9.68 14.83
CA THR A 153 -7.70 -9.48 13.81
C THR A 153 -8.97 -8.84 14.37
N ASN A 154 -9.02 -8.49 15.65
CA ASN A 154 -10.23 -7.90 16.23
C ASN A 154 -10.50 -6.51 15.65
N ALA A 155 -11.61 -6.38 14.91
CA ALA A 155 -12.03 -5.13 14.27
C ALA A 155 -12.39 -4.01 15.26
N LEU A 156 -12.56 -4.30 16.56
CA LEU A 156 -12.80 -3.28 17.58
C LEU A 156 -11.58 -2.38 17.83
N TYR A 157 -10.37 -2.92 17.71
CA TYR A 157 -9.16 -2.15 17.98
C TYR A 157 -8.84 -1.23 16.80
N ARG A 158 -8.46 0.02 17.12
CA ARG A 158 -8.09 1.07 16.16
C ARG A 158 -6.61 1.45 16.27
N GLU A 159 -5.97 1.09 17.37
CA GLU A 159 -4.59 1.47 17.66
C GLU A 159 -3.81 0.27 18.18
N VAL A 160 -2.50 0.30 17.95
CA VAL A 160 -1.55 -0.66 18.50
C VAL A 160 -0.27 0.05 18.90
N GLY A 161 0.30 -0.41 20.01
CA GLY A 161 1.68 -0.15 20.37
C GLY A 161 2.46 -1.45 20.34
N ILE A 162 3.58 -1.45 19.64
CA ILE A 162 4.44 -2.63 19.47
C ILE A 162 5.80 -2.27 20.06
N ASP A 163 6.37 -3.11 20.92
CA ASP A 163 7.78 -3.00 21.28
C ASP A 163 8.49 -4.31 20.95
N ILE A 164 9.65 -4.18 20.32
CA ILE A 164 10.58 -5.27 20.00
C ILE A 164 11.87 -4.98 20.76
N THR A 165 12.06 -5.62 21.92
CA THR A 165 13.30 -5.49 22.70
C THR A 165 14.21 -6.69 22.41
N GLU A 166 15.40 -6.44 21.87
CA GLU A 166 16.45 -7.47 21.79
C GLU A 166 16.98 -7.76 23.20
N GLU A 167 17.00 -9.03 23.60
CA GLU A 167 17.53 -9.42 24.88
C GLU A 167 19.07 -9.42 24.84
N ARG A 168 19.67 -8.66 25.74
CA ARG A 168 21.14 -8.49 25.83
C ARG A 168 21.69 -8.79 27.23
N ASN A 169 20.84 -9.11 28.20
CA ASN A 169 21.30 -9.41 29.55
C ASN A 169 21.87 -10.84 29.61
N PRO A 170 23.17 -11.03 29.94
CA PRO A 170 23.78 -12.36 29.95
C PRO A 170 23.34 -13.24 31.14
N ASN A 171 22.53 -12.70 32.06
CA ASN A 171 22.05 -13.43 33.24
C ASN A 171 20.64 -14.03 33.07
N THR A 172 20.04 -13.83 31.90
CA THR A 172 18.68 -14.21 31.56
C THR A 172 18.70 -14.98 30.23
N ALA A 173 17.69 -15.82 30.02
CA ALA A 173 17.54 -16.75 28.92
C ALA A 173 16.13 -16.67 28.29
N VAL A 174 15.47 -15.52 28.41
CA VAL A 174 14.34 -15.17 27.54
C VAL A 174 14.92 -14.86 26.15
N GLY A 175 14.30 -15.36 25.09
CA GLY A 175 14.91 -15.50 23.75
C GLY A 175 15.33 -14.20 23.06
N THR A 176 15.83 -14.33 21.82
CA THR A 176 16.56 -13.27 21.09
C THR A 176 15.81 -11.94 21.07
N PHE A 177 14.53 -11.98 20.70
CA PHE A 177 13.63 -10.83 20.79
C PHE A 177 12.52 -11.09 21.80
N VAL A 178 12.16 -10.06 22.54
CA VAL A 178 10.97 -10.00 23.36
C VAL A 178 10.00 -9.03 22.71
N VAL A 179 8.89 -9.56 22.20
CA VAL A 179 7.91 -8.83 21.39
C VAL A 179 6.60 -8.74 22.14
N THR A 180 6.07 -7.53 22.26
CA THR A 180 4.73 -7.28 22.83
C THR A 180 3.93 -6.41 21.86
N GLN A 181 2.69 -6.80 21.58
CA GLN A 181 1.69 -5.97 20.91
C GLN A 181 0.58 -5.62 21.90
N HIS A 182 0.38 -4.34 22.16
CA HIS A 182 -0.72 -3.81 22.97
C HIS A 182 -1.73 -3.19 22.03
N PHE A 183 -2.92 -3.80 21.93
CA PHE A 183 -4.01 -3.31 21.10
C PHE A 183 -4.99 -2.51 21.94
N GLY A 184 -5.61 -1.50 21.34
CA GLY A 184 -6.56 -0.67 22.04
C GLY A 184 -7.59 0.02 21.15
N ILE A 185 -8.63 0.48 21.82
CA ILE A 185 -9.50 1.57 21.35
C ILE A 185 -9.68 2.56 22.50
N ASP A 186 -9.41 3.83 22.23
CA ASP A 186 -9.56 4.90 23.22
C ASP A 186 -11.05 5.17 23.56
N ARG A 187 -11.30 5.89 24.65
CA ARG A 187 -12.67 6.25 25.07
C ARG A 187 -13.41 7.16 24.11
N ASN A 188 -12.76 8.11 23.47
CA ASN A 188 -13.43 9.02 22.55
C ASN A 188 -13.89 8.30 21.28
N ALA A 189 -13.09 7.38 20.76
CA ALA A 189 -13.39 6.57 19.59
C ALA A 189 -14.67 5.73 19.78
N ILE A 190 -14.83 5.06 20.94
CA ILE A 190 -15.99 4.19 21.17
C ILE A 190 -17.31 4.97 21.27
N TRP A 191 -17.28 6.23 21.74
CA TRP A 191 -18.45 7.11 21.77
C TRP A 191 -18.70 7.83 20.44
N GLY A 192 -17.91 7.53 19.40
CA GLY A 192 -18.01 8.19 18.10
C GLY A 192 -17.56 9.65 18.10
N MET A 193 -16.73 10.01 19.09
CA MET A 193 -16.20 11.36 19.28
C MET A 193 -14.75 11.49 18.82
N GLY A 194 -14.08 10.36 18.49
CA GLY A 194 -12.75 10.32 17.91
C GLY A 194 -12.79 10.17 16.40
N ASP A 195 -11.95 10.95 15.72
CA ASP A 195 -11.73 10.84 14.28
C ASP A 195 -11.06 9.50 13.92
N ALA A 196 -11.13 9.10 12.65
CA ALA A 196 -10.36 7.98 12.13
C ALA A 196 -8.97 8.44 11.69
N TYR A 197 -8.01 7.53 11.64
CA TYR A 197 -6.67 7.82 11.13
C TYR A 197 -6.56 7.40 9.67
N LEU A 198 -6.09 8.30 8.82
CA LEU A 198 -5.38 7.90 7.60
C LEU A 198 -3.97 7.49 8.04
N VAL A 199 -3.58 6.27 7.71
CA VAL A 199 -2.28 5.68 8.03
C VAL A 199 -1.59 5.24 6.75
N GLY A 200 -0.27 5.08 6.77
CA GLY A 200 0.44 4.45 5.66
C GLY A 200 1.94 4.51 5.83
N VAL A 201 2.65 4.03 4.82
CA VAL A 201 4.11 4.07 4.74
C VAL A 201 4.55 4.55 3.36
N VAL A 202 5.60 5.36 3.32
CA VAL A 202 6.28 5.77 2.08
C VAL A 202 7.65 5.11 2.04
N TYR A 203 7.97 4.40 0.95
CA TYR A 203 9.19 3.57 0.86
C TYR A 203 9.56 3.27 -0.60
N THR A 204 10.80 2.87 -0.88
CA THR A 204 11.35 2.74 -2.26
C THR A 204 11.43 1.30 -2.81
N ASP A 205 10.82 0.31 -2.15
CA ASP A 205 10.82 -1.14 -2.46
C ASP A 205 12.16 -1.73 -2.97
N ALA A 206 13.28 -1.14 -2.54
CA ALA A 206 14.58 -1.32 -3.19
C ALA A 206 15.45 -2.41 -2.55
N ILE A 207 15.14 -2.81 -1.31
CA ILE A 207 15.81 -3.90 -0.60
C ILE A 207 15.18 -5.22 -1.02
N LYS A 208 13.85 -5.27 -1.09
CA LYS A 208 13.09 -6.40 -1.58
C LYS A 208 11.94 -5.89 -2.45
N ASP A 209 12.02 -6.24 -3.73
CA ASP A 209 11.04 -5.93 -4.76
C ASP A 209 9.83 -6.87 -4.59
N ASP A 210 8.95 -6.54 -3.65
CA ASP A 210 7.74 -7.31 -3.30
C ASP A 210 6.50 -6.47 -2.96
N ASP A 211 6.50 -5.19 -3.37
CA ASP A 211 5.45 -4.20 -3.13
C ASP A 211 5.05 -4.14 -1.64
N PHE A 212 6.03 -4.30 -0.75
CA PHE A 212 5.80 -4.31 0.68
C PHE A 212 7.00 -3.81 1.46
N TYR A 213 6.73 -2.92 2.41
CA TYR A 213 7.76 -2.32 3.25
C TYR A 213 8.70 -3.36 3.89
N THR A 214 9.99 -3.23 3.57
CA THR A 214 11.09 -3.92 4.22
C THR A 214 11.88 -2.94 5.12
N PRO A 215 12.29 -3.33 6.35
CA PRO A 215 13.12 -2.50 7.20
C PRO A 215 14.33 -1.89 6.47
N GLY A 216 14.34 -0.56 6.36
CA GLY A 216 15.40 0.20 5.71
C GLY A 216 14.98 0.90 4.41
N GLU A 217 13.80 0.59 3.87
CA GLU A 217 13.28 1.24 2.65
C GLU A 217 12.47 2.50 2.91
N GLY A 218 12.05 2.73 4.15
CA GLY A 218 11.18 3.84 4.53
C GLY A 218 11.80 5.20 4.26
N LEU A 219 11.02 6.11 3.67
CA LEU A 219 11.40 7.49 3.42
C LEU A 219 10.86 8.40 4.52
N GLY A 220 11.74 8.91 5.38
CA GLY A 220 11.40 9.90 6.41
C GLY A 220 11.36 11.33 5.88
N GLY A 221 10.51 12.16 6.47
CA GLY A 221 10.40 13.59 6.12
C GLY A 221 9.57 13.90 4.87
N VAL A 222 8.87 12.92 4.29
CA VAL A 222 7.91 13.14 3.20
C VAL A 222 6.72 13.91 3.77
N THR A 223 6.46 15.08 3.22
CA THR A 223 5.33 15.93 3.63
C THR A 223 4.03 15.37 3.06
N ILE A 224 3.07 15.10 3.93
CA ILE A 224 1.72 14.67 3.58
C ILE A 224 0.78 15.84 3.80
N THR A 225 0.17 16.34 2.73
CA THR A 225 -0.85 17.41 2.80
C THR A 225 -2.21 16.84 2.42
N VAL A 226 -3.18 16.97 3.32
CA VAL A 226 -4.53 16.45 3.13
C VAL A 226 -5.51 17.60 3.01
N SER A 227 -6.06 17.81 1.81
CA SER A 227 -7.03 18.86 1.50
C SER A 227 -8.45 18.30 1.45
N ASP A 228 -9.37 18.84 2.25
CA ASP A 228 -10.80 18.54 2.17
C ASP A 228 -11.35 19.02 0.82
N LEU A 229 -12.07 18.15 0.09
CA LEU A 229 -12.59 18.47 -1.24
C LEU A 229 -13.89 19.28 -1.19
N VAL A 230 -14.52 19.39 -0.03
CA VAL A 230 -15.80 20.10 0.17
C VAL A 230 -15.61 21.40 0.95
N SER A 231 -14.61 21.47 1.83
CA SER A 231 -14.31 22.66 2.62
C SER A 231 -12.87 23.12 2.44
N ASP A 232 -12.54 24.36 2.84
CA ASP A 232 -11.18 24.90 2.74
C ASP A 232 -10.22 24.35 3.84
N ARG A 233 -10.57 23.21 4.48
CA ARG A 233 -9.74 22.62 5.53
C ARG A 233 -8.57 21.86 4.94
N VAL A 234 -7.38 22.12 5.48
CA VAL A 234 -6.14 21.44 5.13
C VAL A 234 -5.49 20.91 6.40
N PHE A 235 -5.03 19.66 6.34
CA PHE A 235 -4.28 19.00 7.40
C PHE A 235 -2.90 18.62 6.84
N SER A 236 -1.91 18.45 7.71
CA SER A 236 -0.59 18.01 7.29
C SER A 236 0.14 17.23 8.37
N THR A 237 0.96 16.28 7.94
CA THR A 237 1.92 15.52 8.75
C THR A 237 3.17 15.23 7.90
N GLU A 238 4.22 14.72 8.51
CA GLU A 238 5.38 14.16 7.82
C GLU A 238 5.48 12.66 8.12
N THR A 239 6.11 11.90 7.22
CA THR A 239 6.54 10.54 7.52
C THR A 239 7.65 10.53 8.56
N TRP A 240 7.63 9.54 9.44
CA TRP A 240 8.66 9.29 10.44
C TRP A 240 9.92 8.71 9.79
N ASP A 241 11.01 8.58 10.54
CA ASP A 241 12.28 8.00 10.05
C ASP A 241 12.12 6.61 9.43
N ALA A 242 11.12 5.83 9.84
CA ALA A 242 10.80 4.51 9.29
C ALA A 242 9.86 4.56 8.06
N GLY A 243 9.50 5.74 7.55
CA GLY A 243 8.59 5.93 6.42
C GLY A 243 7.10 5.95 6.77
N GLY A 244 6.72 5.44 7.94
CA GLY A 244 5.33 5.43 8.41
C GLY A 244 4.78 6.84 8.66
N TYR A 245 3.48 7.04 8.46
CA TYR A 245 2.77 8.26 8.83
C TYR A 245 1.36 7.95 9.33
N GLN A 246 0.79 8.88 10.08
CA GLN A 246 -0.64 8.88 10.36
C GLN A 246 -1.19 10.29 10.61
N ILE A 247 -2.46 10.50 10.28
CA ILE A 247 -3.16 11.75 10.53
C ILE A 247 -4.64 11.51 10.82
N ALA A 248 -5.14 12.10 11.92
CA ALA A 248 -6.54 12.03 12.28
C ALA A 248 -7.37 12.94 11.36
N LEU A 249 -8.42 12.38 10.75
CA LEU A 249 -9.28 13.06 9.80
C LEU A 249 -10.76 12.81 10.14
N PRO A 250 -11.60 13.87 10.15
CA PRO A 250 -13.05 13.70 10.15
C PRO A 250 -13.51 12.92 8.92
N ALA A 251 -14.69 12.31 9.01
CA ALA A 251 -15.31 11.69 7.84
C ALA A 251 -15.51 12.72 6.71
N GLY A 252 -15.11 12.37 5.50
CA GLY A 252 -15.06 13.31 4.38
C GLY A 252 -14.31 12.76 3.16
N GLN A 253 -14.29 13.56 2.09
CA GLN A 253 -13.50 13.26 0.89
C GLN A 253 -12.30 14.19 0.83
N TYR A 254 -11.12 13.63 0.60
CA TYR A 254 -9.87 14.36 0.66
C TYR A 254 -8.98 14.06 -0.54
N ARG A 255 -8.20 15.07 -0.96
CA ARG A 255 -6.99 14.86 -1.76
C ARG A 255 -5.79 14.80 -0.81
N VAL A 256 -4.94 13.80 -0.99
CA VAL A 256 -3.69 13.58 -0.26
C VAL A 256 -2.54 13.82 -1.21
N ASP A 257 -1.72 14.81 -0.93
CA ASP A 257 -0.55 15.18 -1.69
C ASP A 257 0.70 14.75 -0.90
N PHE A 258 1.47 13.80 -1.43
CA PHE A 258 2.77 13.37 -0.93
C PHE A 258 3.84 14.26 -1.57
N THR A 259 4.71 14.88 -0.78
CA THR A 259 5.70 15.84 -1.28
C THR A 259 7.07 15.57 -0.67
N THR A 260 8.07 15.35 -1.51
CA THR A 260 9.48 15.17 -1.11
C THR A 260 10.40 15.51 -2.28
N ASP A 261 11.69 15.67 -2.00
CA ASP A 261 12.76 15.70 -3.00
C ASP A 261 13.35 14.28 -3.06
N LEU A 262 12.90 13.45 -4.01
CA LEU A 262 13.31 12.06 -4.11
C LEU A 262 14.77 11.92 -4.56
N ASN A 263 15.25 12.88 -5.35
CA ASN A 263 16.53 12.79 -6.06
C ASN A 263 17.64 13.68 -5.47
N ASP A 264 17.34 14.40 -4.39
CA ASP A 264 18.20 15.39 -3.74
C ASP A 264 18.70 16.48 -4.72
N ASP A 265 17.92 16.81 -5.77
CA ASP A 265 18.28 17.83 -6.77
C ASP A 265 17.77 19.24 -6.42
N GLY A 266 17.00 19.36 -5.34
CA GLY A 266 16.38 20.60 -4.85
C GLY A 266 15.02 20.90 -5.45
N SER A 267 14.48 20.05 -6.34
CA SER A 267 13.10 20.09 -6.81
C SER A 267 12.22 19.16 -5.99
N LEU A 268 10.95 19.52 -5.84
CA LEU A 268 9.99 18.72 -5.07
C LEU A 268 9.09 17.96 -6.03
N GLU A 269 9.03 16.64 -5.84
CA GLU A 269 8.02 15.77 -6.42
C GLU A 269 6.72 15.85 -5.63
N VAL A 270 5.60 15.83 -6.34
CA VAL A 270 4.27 15.74 -5.72
C VAL A 270 3.49 14.60 -6.36
N VAL A 271 3.01 13.67 -5.51
CA VAL A 271 2.11 12.59 -5.91
C VAL A 271 0.78 12.79 -5.21
N SER A 272 -0.31 12.89 -5.98
CA SER A 272 -1.65 13.09 -5.44
C SER A 272 -2.48 11.80 -5.47
N ARG A 273 -3.28 11.58 -4.42
CA ARG A 273 -4.28 10.51 -4.31
C ARG A 273 -5.57 11.05 -3.73
N SER A 274 -6.70 10.40 -4.00
CA SER A 274 -7.99 10.75 -3.38
C SER A 274 -8.42 9.66 -2.41
N VAL A 275 -8.94 10.05 -1.25
CA VAL A 275 -9.44 9.12 -0.23
C VAL A 275 -10.81 9.57 0.29
N THR A 276 -11.62 8.60 0.70
CA THR A 276 -12.86 8.84 1.46
C THR A 276 -12.70 8.30 2.86
N MET A 277 -12.64 9.19 3.84
CA MET A 277 -12.56 8.81 5.25
C MET A 277 -13.95 8.55 5.81
N GLY A 278 -14.08 7.42 6.49
CA GLY A 278 -15.27 7.02 7.23
C GLY A 278 -15.04 7.11 8.75
N ARG A 279 -15.60 6.13 9.46
CA ARG A 279 -15.39 5.93 10.90
C ARG A 279 -14.31 4.92 11.22
N ASP A 280 -13.71 4.30 10.22
CA ASP A 280 -12.64 3.34 10.37
C ASP A 280 -11.35 3.94 9.81
N ASN A 281 -10.22 3.51 10.37
CA ASN A 281 -8.94 3.91 9.82
C ASN A 281 -8.84 3.45 8.36
N LEU A 282 -8.03 4.16 7.58
CA LEU A 282 -7.77 3.87 6.19
C LEU A 282 -6.27 3.82 5.95
N LYS A 283 -5.79 2.83 5.20
CA LYS A 283 -4.39 2.73 4.81
C LYS A 283 -4.20 3.30 3.40
N LEU A 284 -3.16 4.11 3.22
CA LEU A 284 -2.73 4.63 1.92
C LEU A 284 -1.20 4.71 1.89
N ASP A 285 -0.58 3.83 1.14
CA ASP A 285 0.87 3.82 0.99
C ASP A 285 1.32 4.57 -0.26
N TRP A 286 2.61 4.91 -0.31
CA TRP A 286 3.27 5.33 -1.54
C TRP A 286 4.59 4.57 -1.72
N ILE A 287 4.63 3.74 -2.76
CA ILE A 287 5.83 3.09 -3.25
C ILE A 287 6.54 4.10 -4.17
N ALA A 288 7.71 4.56 -3.74
CA ALA A 288 8.45 5.72 -4.24
C ALA A 288 9.67 5.28 -5.06
N ASP A 289 9.43 4.45 -6.08
CA ASP A 289 10.51 3.83 -6.82
C ASP A 289 11.01 4.76 -7.92
N PHE A 290 12.33 4.95 -7.93
CA PHE A 290 12.99 5.86 -8.86
C PHE A 290 12.89 5.40 -10.32
N GLU A 291 12.64 4.12 -10.61
CA GLU A 291 12.39 3.65 -11.98
C GLU A 291 11.07 4.19 -12.52
N GLN A 292 10.02 4.35 -11.69
CA GLN A 292 8.82 5.07 -12.10
C GLN A 292 9.12 6.55 -12.34
N PHE A 293 10.00 7.16 -11.55
CA PHE A 293 10.34 8.59 -11.70
C PHE A 293 11.29 8.90 -12.89
N ASN A 294 12.31 8.08 -13.13
CA ASN A 294 13.23 8.21 -14.26
C ASN A 294 12.69 7.60 -15.56
N ALA A 295 11.77 6.62 -15.55
CA ALA A 295 11.02 6.30 -16.77
C ALA A 295 10.15 7.50 -17.20
N THR A 296 9.74 8.35 -16.25
CA THR A 296 9.01 9.60 -16.49
C THR A 296 9.93 10.73 -16.99
N LEU A 297 11.19 10.80 -16.56
CA LEU A 297 12.18 11.83 -16.99
C LEU A 297 13.11 11.41 -18.17
N ALA A 298 13.43 10.13 -18.34
CA ALA A 298 14.19 9.61 -19.49
C ALA A 298 13.33 9.54 -20.76
N ASN A 299 12.01 9.35 -20.61
CA ASN A 299 11.03 9.61 -21.67
C ASN A 299 10.81 11.11 -21.95
N ALA A 300 11.39 12.01 -21.13
CA ALA A 300 11.38 13.46 -21.37
C ALA A 300 12.68 13.97 -22.02
N THR A 301 13.78 13.20 -22.03
CA THR A 301 15.04 13.66 -22.63
C THR A 301 15.87 12.54 -23.26
N THR A 302 15.43 12.02 -24.41
CA THR A 302 16.37 11.38 -25.35
C THR A 302 16.44 12.15 -26.66
N THR A 303 17.22 13.22 -26.69
CA THR A 303 17.77 13.72 -27.95
C THR A 303 18.82 12.72 -28.45
N VAL A 304 18.42 11.78 -29.32
CA VAL A 304 19.38 11.17 -30.26
C VAL A 304 19.47 12.11 -31.45
N SER A 305 20.56 12.89 -31.51
CA SER A 305 20.93 13.57 -32.75
C SER A 305 21.15 12.52 -33.83
N ALA A 306 20.41 12.65 -34.93
CA ALA A 306 20.58 11.81 -36.11
C ALA A 306 22.05 11.81 -36.57
N ASN A 307 22.62 10.63 -36.75
CA ASN A 307 23.65 10.46 -37.76
C ASN A 307 23.10 9.54 -38.86
N ALA A 308 23.04 10.12 -40.05
CA ALA A 308 22.43 9.53 -41.22
C ALA A 308 23.11 8.21 -41.62
N ASN A 309 22.28 7.25 -42.05
CA ASN A 309 22.66 6.06 -42.82
C ASN A 309 23.28 4.89 -42.03
N ALA A 310 22.47 4.19 -41.23
CA ALA A 310 22.59 2.74 -41.08
C ALA A 310 21.29 2.19 -40.48
N ALA A 311 20.69 1.21 -41.14
CA ALA A 311 19.64 0.40 -40.53
C ALA A 311 20.26 -0.56 -39.51
N PRO A 312 19.74 -0.66 -38.27
CA PRO A 312 20.04 -1.79 -37.41
C PRO A 312 18.80 -2.67 -37.15
N ALA A 313 19.12 -3.91 -36.82
CA ALA A 313 18.26 -5.08 -36.76
C ALA A 313 17.19 -5.02 -35.67
N ILE A 314 16.10 -5.76 -35.94
CA ILE A 314 15.06 -6.13 -34.98
C ILE A 314 15.68 -6.97 -33.87
N GLU A 315 15.71 -6.47 -32.64
CA GLU A 315 15.90 -7.30 -31.45
C GLU A 315 14.52 -7.65 -30.89
N ARG A 316 14.13 -8.93 -30.98
CA ARG A 316 12.90 -9.44 -30.38
C ARG A 316 13.14 -9.65 -28.88
N SER A 317 12.90 -8.64 -28.04
CA SER A 317 12.77 -8.87 -26.60
C SER A 317 11.42 -9.53 -26.32
N ARG A 318 11.43 -10.85 -26.15
CA ARG A 318 10.34 -11.58 -25.50
C ARG A 318 10.39 -11.22 -24.01
N PHE A 319 9.43 -10.44 -23.53
CA PHE A 319 9.13 -10.44 -22.10
C PHE A 319 8.24 -11.66 -21.82
N PRO A 320 8.66 -12.60 -20.94
CA PRO A 320 7.77 -13.65 -20.48
C PRO A 320 6.73 -13.03 -19.55
N LEU A 321 5.46 -13.13 -19.92
CA LEU A 321 4.35 -12.93 -18.98
C LEU A 321 4.44 -14.05 -17.93
N SER A 322 4.84 -13.73 -16.70
CA SER A 322 4.58 -14.61 -15.55
C SER A 322 3.12 -14.45 -15.15
N SER A 323 2.50 -15.56 -14.77
CA SER A 323 1.07 -15.69 -14.49
C SER A 323 0.62 -15.08 -13.16
N ASP A 324 1.19 -13.94 -12.76
CA ASP A 324 0.99 -13.36 -11.42
C ASP A 324 0.87 -11.82 -11.41
N THR A 325 0.43 -11.23 -12.52
CA THR A 325 0.01 -9.82 -12.52
C THR A 325 -1.35 -9.72 -11.84
N SER A 326 -1.36 -9.28 -10.58
CA SER A 326 -2.56 -8.84 -9.86
C SER A 326 -3.16 -7.60 -10.53
N TYR A 327 -4.48 -7.45 -10.46
CA TYR A 327 -5.28 -6.47 -11.22
C TYR A 327 -5.10 -4.99 -10.81
N ASP A 328 -4.18 -4.68 -9.88
CA ASP A 328 -4.08 -3.37 -9.23
C ASP A 328 -3.04 -2.41 -9.86
N ASP A 329 -2.30 -2.82 -10.88
CA ASP A 329 -1.24 -2.02 -11.53
C ASP A 329 -1.71 -0.90 -12.50
N ILE A 330 -2.99 -0.51 -12.49
CA ILE A 330 -3.50 0.49 -13.44
C ILE A 330 -3.41 1.90 -12.83
N LEU A 331 -2.26 2.55 -13.07
CA LEU A 331 -2.03 3.96 -12.78
C LEU A 331 -3.01 4.83 -13.61
N LEU A 332 -3.86 5.59 -12.92
CA LEU A 332 -4.67 6.65 -13.50
C LEU A 332 -3.76 7.79 -13.99
N LEU A 333 -3.45 7.82 -15.27
CA LEU A 333 -2.90 8.99 -15.94
C LEU A 333 -4.05 9.99 -16.14
N GLU A 334 -4.06 11.09 -15.39
CA GLU A 334 -4.87 12.24 -15.77
C GLU A 334 -4.19 12.85 -17.00
N LEU A 335 -4.56 12.36 -18.19
CA LEU A 335 -4.19 12.98 -19.46
C LEU A 335 -4.74 14.41 -19.44
N ASP A 336 -3.85 15.39 -19.29
CA ASP A 336 -4.18 16.78 -19.57
C ASP A 336 -4.39 16.91 -21.09
N ILE A 337 -5.59 16.54 -21.56
CA ILE A 337 -5.99 16.68 -22.95
C ILE A 337 -6.13 18.19 -23.19
N PRO A 338 -5.26 18.81 -24.01
CA PRO A 338 -5.41 20.23 -24.33
C PRO A 338 -6.79 20.43 -24.94
N SER A 339 -7.52 21.44 -24.47
CA SER A 339 -8.84 21.77 -24.99
C SER A 339 -8.76 21.97 -26.52
N GLY A 340 -9.36 21.06 -27.29
CA GLY A 340 -9.40 21.12 -28.75
C GLY A 340 -9.17 19.82 -29.53
N ILE A 341 -8.95 18.67 -28.86
CA ILE A 341 -8.86 17.36 -29.52
C ILE A 341 -10.24 16.70 -29.53
N GLU A 342 -10.76 16.38 -30.72
CA GLU A 342 -11.98 15.59 -30.89
C GLU A 342 -11.62 14.10 -30.85
N PRO A 343 -12.16 13.30 -29.90
CA PRO A 343 -11.95 11.85 -29.90
C PRO A 343 -12.65 11.22 -31.11
N LEU A 344 -11.92 10.44 -31.91
CA LEU A 344 -12.53 9.66 -32.97
C LEU A 344 -13.06 8.34 -32.37
N ASP A 345 -14.36 8.28 -32.11
CA ASP A 345 -15.05 7.06 -31.65
C ASP A 345 -15.36 6.13 -32.84
N LEU A 346 -14.65 5.01 -32.92
CA LEU A 346 -14.80 4.03 -34.00
C LEU A 346 -16.07 3.16 -33.87
N ASP A 347 -16.82 3.21 -32.76
CA ASP A 347 -18.02 2.39 -32.57
C ASP A 347 -19.19 2.79 -33.49
N THR A 348 -19.08 3.91 -34.20
CA THR A 348 -20.15 4.44 -35.07
C THR A 348 -19.88 4.32 -36.58
N LEU A 349 -18.76 3.73 -37.01
CA LEU A 349 -18.34 3.76 -38.41
C LEU A 349 -18.21 2.38 -39.08
N ASN A 350 -18.79 2.28 -40.28
CA ASN A 350 -18.94 1.08 -41.11
C ASN A 350 -17.58 0.43 -41.46
N PRO A 351 -17.40 -0.90 -41.26
CA PRO A 351 -16.11 -1.59 -41.41
C PRO A 351 -15.51 -1.67 -42.83
N GLU A 352 -16.19 -1.14 -43.86
CA GLU A 352 -15.66 -1.12 -45.24
C GLU A 352 -14.94 0.19 -45.64
N LEU A 353 -14.73 1.14 -44.71
CA LEU A 353 -14.08 2.43 -44.99
C LEU A 353 -12.74 2.62 -44.27
N TYR A 354 -11.91 1.59 -44.21
CA TYR A 354 -10.52 1.72 -43.73
C TYR A 354 -9.67 2.46 -44.80
N THR A 355 -9.28 3.71 -44.53
CA THR A 355 -7.95 4.31 -44.87
C THR A 355 -7.81 5.84 -44.70
N ASN A 356 -8.80 6.63 -44.27
CA ASN A 356 -8.72 8.08 -44.53
C ASN A 356 -9.03 9.06 -43.39
N HIS A 357 -8.66 8.73 -42.14
CA HIS A 357 -8.71 9.72 -41.04
C HIS A 357 -7.49 9.71 -40.10
N SER A 358 -6.32 9.28 -40.59
CA SER A 358 -5.07 9.79 -40.03
C SER A 358 -4.61 10.99 -40.85
N SER A 359 -4.13 12.01 -40.16
CA SER A 359 -3.74 13.28 -40.76
C SER A 359 -2.20 13.46 -40.70
N ASP A 360 -1.71 14.68 -40.98
CA ASP A 360 -0.32 15.06 -40.70
C ASP A 360 -0.22 15.80 -39.33
N GLN A 361 -1.26 15.72 -38.49
CA GLN A 361 -1.37 16.34 -37.16
C GLN A 361 -1.42 15.27 -36.08
N ARG A 362 -1.22 15.66 -34.81
CA ARG A 362 -1.37 14.75 -33.67
C ARG A 362 -2.81 14.23 -33.58
N ASP A 363 -2.96 12.94 -33.75
CA ASP A 363 -4.22 12.21 -33.68
C ASP A 363 -4.25 11.23 -32.48
N VAL A 364 -5.45 10.88 -32.01
CA VAL A 364 -5.68 9.83 -30.99
C VAL A 364 -6.60 8.77 -31.59
N ILE A 365 -6.09 7.55 -31.73
CA ILE A 365 -6.70 6.47 -32.51
C ILE A 365 -6.85 5.22 -31.65
N PHE A 366 -8.05 4.65 -31.61
CA PHE A 366 -8.35 3.40 -30.90
C PHE A 366 -8.84 2.33 -31.88
N GLY A 367 -8.24 1.15 -31.81
CA GLY A 367 -8.65 -0.07 -32.49
C GLY A 367 -9.90 -0.67 -31.88
N LEU A 368 -10.51 -1.59 -32.60
CA LEU A 368 -11.62 -2.39 -32.13
C LEU A 368 -11.10 -3.61 -31.35
N PRO A 369 -11.99 -4.35 -30.65
CA PRO A 369 -11.63 -5.62 -30.01
C PRO A 369 -11.30 -6.78 -30.99
N SER A 370 -10.98 -6.49 -32.25
CA SER A 370 -10.64 -7.46 -33.29
C SER A 370 -9.28 -7.14 -33.89
N GLY A 371 -8.60 -8.12 -34.50
CA GLY A 371 -7.29 -7.87 -35.13
C GLY A 371 -7.36 -6.84 -36.26
N ASP A 372 -6.79 -5.67 -36.02
CA ASP A 372 -6.86 -4.49 -36.86
C ASP A 372 -5.54 -4.16 -37.57
N THR A 373 -5.60 -3.28 -38.56
CA THR A 373 -4.41 -2.66 -39.15
C THR A 373 -4.58 -1.14 -39.15
N ILE A 374 -3.77 -0.44 -38.36
CA ILE A 374 -3.95 0.98 -38.06
C ILE A 374 -2.69 1.77 -38.47
N SER A 375 -2.86 2.98 -39.02
CA SER A 375 -1.78 3.81 -39.54
C SER A 375 -1.96 5.29 -39.19
N GLY A 376 -1.05 5.89 -38.40
CA GLY A 376 -1.06 7.29 -37.92
C GLY A 376 -0.69 8.36 -38.95
N ALA A 377 -0.10 7.95 -40.08
CA ALA A 377 0.31 8.85 -41.18
C ALA A 377 1.41 9.85 -40.79
N GLY A 378 1.09 11.07 -40.34
CA GLY A 378 2.10 12.05 -39.95
C GLY A 378 1.65 12.86 -38.74
N GLY A 379 2.58 13.42 -37.98
CA GLY A 379 2.25 14.01 -36.68
C GLY A 379 2.73 13.12 -35.54
N ASN A 380 2.41 13.49 -34.31
CA ASN A 380 2.88 12.75 -33.13
C ASN A 380 1.66 12.11 -32.48
N ASP A 381 1.32 10.90 -32.91
CA ASP A 381 0.03 10.28 -32.66
C ASP A 381 0.02 9.39 -31.42
N TYR A 382 -1.18 9.13 -30.89
CA TYR A 382 -1.42 8.07 -29.92
C TYR A 382 -2.32 7.00 -30.54
N ILE A 383 -1.85 5.75 -30.62
CA ILE A 383 -2.59 4.65 -31.24
C ILE A 383 -2.66 3.46 -30.28
N SER A 384 -3.87 3.05 -29.90
CA SER A 384 -4.13 1.82 -29.13
C SER A 384 -4.81 0.79 -30.02
N GLY A 385 -4.28 -0.44 -30.09
CA GLY A 385 -4.89 -1.56 -30.81
C GLY A 385 -6.06 -2.21 -30.07
N ASN A 386 -6.17 -1.99 -28.75
CA ASN A 386 -7.10 -2.71 -27.87
C ASN A 386 -6.92 -4.23 -27.96
N ASP A 387 -7.97 -5.03 -27.75
CA ASP A 387 -7.89 -6.49 -27.79
C ASP A 387 -7.81 -6.97 -29.24
N GLY A 388 -6.80 -7.77 -29.59
CA GLY A 388 -6.67 -8.20 -30.98
C GLY A 388 -5.28 -8.68 -31.35
N GLY A 389 -5.14 -9.17 -32.57
CA GLY A 389 -3.85 -9.44 -33.19
C GLY A 389 -3.50 -8.30 -34.14
N ASP A 390 -3.20 -7.13 -33.59
CA ASP A 390 -3.16 -5.89 -34.36
C ASP A 390 -1.82 -5.63 -35.05
N THR A 391 -1.87 -4.84 -36.12
CA THR A 391 -0.71 -4.31 -36.82
C THR A 391 -0.77 -2.78 -36.86
N LEU A 392 0.05 -2.12 -36.04
CA LEU A 392 0.03 -0.66 -35.87
C LEU A 392 1.23 0.00 -36.55
N PHE A 393 1.00 1.09 -37.28
CA PHE A 393 2.02 1.89 -37.96
C PHE A 393 1.90 3.36 -37.53
N GLY A 394 2.86 3.89 -36.77
CA GLY A 394 2.88 5.34 -36.45
C GLY A 394 3.15 6.21 -37.68
N ASN A 395 4.10 5.77 -38.50
CA ASN A 395 4.64 6.46 -39.68
C ASN A 395 5.47 7.72 -39.31
N ARG A 396 5.12 8.92 -39.79
CA ARG A 396 6.02 10.10 -39.74
C ARG A 396 5.73 10.99 -38.52
N GLY A 397 6.52 10.81 -37.48
CA GLY A 397 6.60 11.69 -36.34
C GLY A 397 6.87 10.86 -35.10
N ASP A 398 6.66 11.43 -33.93
CA ASP A 398 6.94 10.74 -32.67
C ASP A 398 5.64 10.16 -32.11
N ASP A 399 5.38 8.89 -32.46
CA ASP A 399 4.12 8.21 -32.20
C ASP A 399 4.22 7.26 -30.99
N ALA A 400 3.13 7.17 -30.23
CA ALA A 400 2.93 6.20 -29.16
C ALA A 400 2.00 5.09 -29.63
N LEU A 401 2.51 3.85 -29.73
CA LEU A 401 1.74 2.68 -30.19
C LEU A 401 1.59 1.66 -29.05
N LEU A 402 0.36 1.35 -28.68
CA LEU A 402 0.03 0.34 -27.66
C LEU A 402 -0.75 -0.80 -28.31
N GLY A 403 -0.24 -2.03 -28.23
CA GLY A 403 -0.88 -3.22 -28.81
C GLY A 403 -1.93 -3.89 -27.92
N ALA A 404 -2.42 -3.22 -26.88
CA ALA A 404 -3.32 -3.77 -25.87
C ALA A 404 -4.28 -2.70 -25.33
N THR A 405 -5.31 -3.13 -24.61
CA THR A 405 -6.38 -2.29 -24.08
C THR A 405 -5.91 -1.28 -23.02
N VAL A 406 -6.43 -0.05 -23.11
CA VAL A 406 -6.38 0.94 -22.03
C VAL A 406 -7.68 0.82 -21.22
N MET A 407 -7.61 0.49 -19.93
CA MET A 407 -8.80 0.56 -19.08
C MET A 407 -9.11 2.03 -18.75
N MET A 408 -10.13 2.61 -19.38
CA MET A 408 -10.81 3.77 -18.82
C MET A 408 -11.76 3.32 -17.71
N LEU A 409 -11.41 3.60 -16.44
CA LEU A 409 -12.40 3.62 -15.37
C LEU A 409 -13.24 4.91 -15.52
N SER A 410 -14.51 4.71 -15.84
CA SER A 410 -15.52 5.75 -16.10
C SER A 410 -15.77 6.66 -14.90
N LEU A 411 -15.70 8.00 -15.08
CA LEU A 411 -16.56 8.93 -14.33
C LEU A 411 -16.77 10.30 -15.04
N VAL A 412 -17.93 10.42 -15.70
CA VAL A 412 -18.82 11.61 -15.71
C VAL A 412 -18.19 13.01 -15.85
N ALA A 413 -17.98 13.47 -17.10
CA ALA A 413 -17.87 14.90 -17.41
C ALA A 413 -18.43 15.33 -18.79
N VAL A 414 -19.48 14.66 -19.32
CA VAL A 414 -20.20 15.14 -20.53
C VAL A 414 -21.71 15.19 -20.31
N ALA A 415 -22.15 15.80 -19.21
CA ALA A 415 -23.57 16.11 -19.04
C ALA A 415 -23.89 17.54 -18.59
N MET A 416 -22.93 18.36 -18.15
CA MET A 416 -23.24 19.74 -17.73
C MET A 416 -22.18 20.75 -18.11
N MET A 417 -22.23 21.22 -19.37
CA MET A 417 -21.89 22.57 -19.86
C MET A 417 -22.12 22.52 -21.38
N ARG A 418 -23.25 22.94 -21.97
CA ARG A 418 -23.76 24.32 -21.99
C ARG A 418 -25.26 24.34 -22.26
N SER A 419 -26.05 24.66 -21.23
CA SER A 419 -27.09 25.67 -21.41
C SER A 419 -26.57 26.91 -20.71
N MET A 420 -26.15 27.91 -21.48
CA MET A 420 -26.26 29.35 -21.18
C MET A 420 -25.77 30.16 -22.40
N GLN A 421 -26.74 30.38 -23.29
CA GLN A 421 -27.12 31.65 -23.94
C GLN A 421 -26.03 32.55 -24.57
N GLY A 422 -26.24 32.87 -25.85
CA GLY A 422 -25.65 34.05 -26.49
C GLY A 422 -25.81 34.09 -28.02
N THR A 423 -27.00 34.47 -28.49
CA THR A 423 -27.32 34.83 -29.87
C THR A 423 -26.35 35.87 -30.46
N MET A 424 -25.88 35.68 -31.70
CA MET A 424 -25.85 36.75 -32.71
C MET A 424 -25.64 36.22 -34.14
N THR A 425 -26.60 36.60 -34.98
CA THR A 425 -26.75 36.47 -36.43
C THR A 425 -25.61 37.13 -37.22
N THR A 426 -25.31 36.68 -38.45
CA THR A 426 -25.75 37.37 -39.68
C THR A 426 -25.23 36.71 -40.98
N ARG A 427 -26.18 36.67 -41.93
CA ARG A 427 -26.15 36.48 -43.39
C ARG A 427 -25.77 35.12 -43.99
#